data_AF-A0A2P6PJ53-F1
#
_entry.id   AF-A0A2P6PJ53-F1
#
_cell.length_a   1.000
_cell.length_b   1.000
_cell.length_c   1.000
_cell.angle_alpha   90.00
_cell.angle_beta   90.00
_cell.angle_gamma   90.00
#
_symmetry.space_group_name_H-M   'P 1'
#
loop_
_entity.id
_entity.type
_entity.pdbx_description
1 polymer ?
#
loop_
_entity_poly.entity_id
_entity_poly.type
_entity_poly.pdbx_seq_one_letter_code
_entity_poly.pdbx_strand_id
1 'polypeptide(L)'
;MNIMCIINEPTAAAIAYGLDKKVTSTGGKNVLIFDLGGGTFDVSILKIEDEIFEMKAIAGDTHLGGEDFENRMVNHFVQEFEKKLKKDM
;
A
#
# COMPACT_ATOMS: atom_id res chain seq x y z
N MET A 1 -13.24 -20.16 12.19
CA MET A 1 -13.27 -18.72 11.84
C MET A 1 -14.59 -18.44 11.15
N ASN A 2 -15.34 -17.42 11.54
CA ASN A 2 -16.59 -17.03 10.87
C ASN A 2 -16.33 -15.71 10.13
N ILE A 3 -16.44 -15.71 8.80
CA ILE A 3 -16.16 -14.53 7.96
C ILE A 3 -17.47 -13.78 7.75
N MET A 4 -17.56 -12.57 8.33
CA MET A 4 -18.77 -11.75 8.25
C MET A 4 -18.82 -10.84 7.02
N CYS A 5 -17.67 -10.37 6.56
CA CYS A 5 -17.55 -9.46 5.41
C CYS A 5 -16.13 -9.55 4.83
N ILE A 6 -16.01 -9.34 3.53
CA ILE A 6 -14.74 -9.12 2.85
C ILE A 6 -14.78 -7.67 2.36
N ILE A 7 -13.79 -6.88 2.79
CA ILE A 7 -13.64 -5.48 2.40
C ILE A 7 -12.28 -5.28 1.75
N ASN A 8 -12.22 -4.34 0.82
CA ASN A 8 -10.98 -4.00 0.14
C ASN A 8 -10.05 -3.25 1.11
N GLU A 9 -8.75 -3.48 0.99
CA GLU A 9 -7.71 -2.82 1.80
C GLU A 9 -7.79 -1.28 1.79
N PRO A 10 -7.91 -0.58 0.64
CA PRO A 10 -8.02 0.88 0.65
C PRO A 10 -9.29 1.37 1.35
N THR A 11 -10.38 0.60 1.34
CA THR A 11 -11.60 0.94 2.10
C THR A 11 -11.38 0.77 3.60
N ALA A 12 -10.71 -0.31 4.02
CA ALA A 12 -10.36 -0.52 5.42
C ALA A 12 -9.43 0.59 5.94
N ALA A 13 -8.41 0.96 5.16
CA ALA A 13 -7.49 2.05 5.47
C ALA A 13 -8.22 3.41 5.56
N ALA A 14 -9.16 3.68 4.64
CA ALA A 14 -9.97 4.89 4.68
C ALA A 14 -10.84 4.97 5.94
N ILE A 15 -11.49 3.85 6.32
CA ILE A 15 -12.30 3.77 7.54
C ILE A 15 -11.43 4.03 8.77
N ALA A 16 -10.27 3.39 8.87
CA ALA A 16 -9.33 3.62 9.96
C ALA A 16 -8.90 5.09 10.06
N TYR A 17 -8.63 5.73 8.92
CA TYR A 17 -8.29 7.15 8.84
C TYR A 17 -9.45 8.08 9.24
N GLY A 18 -10.67 7.80 8.75
CA GLY A 18 -11.86 8.61 8.96
C GLY A 18 -12.49 8.49 10.35
N LEU A 19 -12.25 7.39 11.06
CA LEU A 19 -12.67 7.20 12.46
C LEU A 19 -11.81 7.98 13.45
N ASP A 20 -10.50 8.02 13.21
CA ASP A 20 -9.53 8.68 14.11
C ASP A 20 -9.59 10.20 13.98
N LYS A 21 -9.70 10.69 12.75
CA LYS A 21 -9.92 12.12 12.50
C LYS A 21 -11.42 12.33 12.45
N LYS A 22 -12.04 12.86 13.51
CA LYS A 22 -13.38 13.46 13.42
C LYS A 22 -13.36 14.50 12.29
N VAL A 23 -13.60 14.10 11.05
CA VAL A 23 -13.50 14.95 9.86
C VAL A 23 -14.74 15.84 9.85
N THR A 24 -14.78 16.80 10.76
CA THR A 24 -15.82 17.82 10.94
C THR A 24 -15.66 18.98 9.95
N SER A 25 -14.92 18.76 8.85
CA SER A 25 -14.63 19.80 7.88
C SER A 25 -15.78 19.89 6.88
N THR A 26 -16.57 20.95 7.03
CA THR A 26 -17.63 21.36 6.11
C THR A 26 -17.11 21.38 4.68
N GLY A 27 -17.61 20.49 3.81
CA GLY A 27 -17.27 20.43 2.38
C GLY A 27 -16.58 19.16 1.87
N GLY A 28 -16.40 18.15 2.73
CA GLY A 28 -15.78 16.87 2.35
C GLY A 28 -14.26 16.99 2.07
N LYS A 29 -13.54 15.87 2.13
CA LYS A 29 -12.10 15.80 1.86
C LYS A 29 -11.77 14.71 0.86
N ASN A 30 -10.92 15.03 -0.10
CA ASN A 30 -10.28 14.02 -0.91
C ASN A 30 -9.04 13.48 -0.19
N VAL A 31 -8.95 12.16 -0.10
CA VAL A 31 -7.86 11.42 0.54
C VAL A 31 -7.21 10.53 -0.52
N LEU A 32 -5.89 10.62 -0.61
CA LEU A 32 -5.07 9.68 -1.37
C LEU A 32 -4.57 8.62 -0.40
N ILE A 33 -4.80 7.36 -0.73
CA ILE A 33 -4.23 6.20 -0.05
C ILE A 33 -3.12 5.68 -0.92
N PHE A 34 -1.95 5.54 -0.30
CA PHE A 34 -0.76 4.95 -0.89
C PHE A 34 -0.44 3.70 -0.09
N ASP A 35 -0.50 2.55 -0.74
CA ASP A 35 -0.24 1.26 -0.13
C ASP A 35 0.86 0.55 -0.92
N LEU A 36 2.00 0.32 -0.27
CA LEU A 36 3.14 -0.38 -0.85
C LEU A 36 3.43 -1.58 0.04
N GLY A 37 2.82 -2.70 -0.33
CA GLY A 37 2.91 -3.96 0.39
C GLY A 37 4.17 -4.76 0.01
N GLY A 38 4.16 -6.04 0.38
CA GLY A 38 5.26 -6.96 0.08
C GLY A 38 5.41 -7.30 -1.40
N GLY A 39 4.31 -7.36 -2.16
CA GLY A 39 4.34 -7.71 -3.59
C GLY A 39 3.35 -6.94 -4.47
N THR A 40 2.51 -6.09 -3.88
CA THR A 40 1.59 -5.23 -4.61
C THR A 40 1.77 -3.78 -4.18
N PHE A 41 1.50 -2.90 -5.13
CA PHE A 41 1.49 -1.47 -4.95
C PHE A 41 0.12 -0.94 -5.40
N ASP A 42 -0.65 -0.40 -4.48
CA ASP A 42 -2.00 0.09 -4.72
C ASP A 42 -2.12 1.57 -4.36
N VAL A 43 -2.81 2.32 -5.21
CA VAL A 43 -3.12 3.74 -5.03
C VAL A 43 -4.61 3.95 -5.21
N SER A 44 -5.24 4.57 -4.21
CA SER A 44 -6.67 4.86 -4.25
C SER A 44 -6.95 6.32 -3.90
N ILE A 45 -7.93 6.92 -4.56
CA ILE A 45 -8.45 8.25 -4.21
C ILE A 45 -9.87 8.06 -3.70
N LEU A 46 -10.14 8.58 -2.50
CA LEU A 46 -11.47 8.56 -1.90
C LEU A 46 -11.91 9.98 -1.54
N LYS A 47 -13.20 10.25 -1.65
CA LYS A 47 -13.84 11.42 -1.04
C LYS A 47 -14.52 10.99 0.25
N ILE A 48 -14.24 11.69 1.34
CA ILE A 48 -14.84 11.47 2.66
C ILE A 48 -15.73 12.68 2.99
N GLU A 49 -17.01 12.46 3.22
CA GLU A 49 -17.99 13.51 3.56
C GLU A 49 -19.05 12.91 4.50
N ASP A 50 -19.23 13.49 5.68
CA ASP A 50 -20.25 13.08 6.67
C ASP A 50 -20.37 11.55 6.86
N GLU A 51 -19.24 10.89 7.14
CA GLU A 51 -19.09 9.42 7.31
C GLU A 51 -19.30 8.57 6.04
N ILE A 52 -19.56 9.19 4.90
CA ILE A 52 -19.63 8.52 3.59
C ILE A 52 -18.23 8.50 2.97
N PHE A 53 -17.81 7.30 2.57
CA PHE A 53 -16.55 7.06 1.86
C PHE A 53 -16.86 6.71 0.41
N GLU A 54 -16.55 7.60 -0.52
CA GLU A 54 -16.78 7.41 -1.94
C GLU A 54 -15.46 7.19 -2.68
N MET A 55 -15.30 6.02 -3.31
CA MET A 55 -14.13 5.73 -4.13
C MET A 55 -14.20 6.51 -5.46
N LYS A 56 -13.15 7.26 -5.77
CA LYS A 56 -13.03 8.05 -7.00
C LYS A 56 -12.16 7.39 -8.05
N ALA A 57 -11.06 6.77 -7.62
CA ALA A 57 -10.15 6.06 -8.50
C ALA A 57 -9.38 5.00 -7.71
N ILE A 58 -9.01 3.92 -8.41
CA ILE A 58 -8.08 2.90 -7.95
C ILE A 58 -7.14 2.56 -9.10
N ALA A 59 -5.86 2.44 -8.81
CA ALA A 59 -4.81 2.02 -9.73
C ALA A 59 -3.70 1.35 -8.93
N GLY A 60 -2.81 0.63 -9.61
CA GLY A 60 -1.73 -0.08 -8.92
C GLY A 60 -0.96 -0.99 -9.85
N ASP A 61 0.02 -1.69 -9.26
CA ASP A 61 0.80 -2.75 -9.87
C ASP A 61 0.81 -3.97 -8.94
N THR A 62 0.30 -5.09 -9.43
CA THR A 62 0.19 -6.34 -8.64
C THR A 62 1.50 -7.11 -8.54
N HIS A 63 2.58 -6.61 -9.12
CA HIS A 63 3.91 -7.23 -9.13
C HIS A 63 5.00 -6.22 -8.75
N LEU A 64 4.68 -5.30 -7.85
CA LEU A 64 5.62 -4.31 -7.33
C LEU A 64 5.46 -4.21 -5.81
N GLY A 65 6.51 -4.48 -5.05
CA GLY A 65 6.47 -4.36 -3.59
C GLY A 65 7.81 -4.51 -2.90
N GLY A 66 7.75 -4.76 -1.59
CA GLY A 66 8.89 -5.07 -0.71
C GLY A 66 9.86 -6.09 -1.30
N GLU A 67 9.34 -7.15 -1.90
CA GLU A 67 10.11 -8.25 -2.48
C GLU A 67 11.06 -7.77 -3.60
N ASP A 68 10.65 -6.78 -4.41
CA ASP A 68 11.53 -6.22 -5.44
C ASP A 68 12.73 -5.50 -4.86
N PHE A 69 12.52 -4.79 -3.75
CA PHE A 69 13.60 -4.10 -3.04
C PHE A 69 14.54 -5.11 -2.38
N GLU A 70 14.00 -6.14 -1.75
CA GLU A 70 14.76 -7.24 -1.15
C GLU A 70 15.60 -7.96 -2.21
N ASN A 71 14.99 -8.36 -3.33
CA ASN A 71 15.68 -9.03 -4.43
C ASN A 71 16.81 -8.16 -5.01
N ARG A 72 16.58 -6.86 -5.21
CA ARG A 72 17.63 -5.93 -5.66
C ARG A 72 18.77 -5.83 -4.66
N MET A 73 18.47 -5.79 -3.36
CA MET A 73 19.46 -5.72 -2.31
C MET A 73 20.30 -7.01 -2.25
N VAL A 74 19.66 -8.18 -2.30
CA VAL A 74 20.33 -9.49 -2.34
C VAL A 74 21.26 -9.57 -3.55
N ASN A 75 20.76 -9.25 -4.75
CA ASN A 75 21.55 -9.28 -5.97
C ASN A 75 22.78 -8.34 -5.89
N HIS A 76 22.62 -7.16 -5.30
CA HIS A 76 23.73 -6.25 -5.07
C HIS A 76 24.81 -6.88 -4.18
N PHE A 77 24.41 -7.50 -3.06
CA PHE A 77 25.36 -8.14 -2.16
C PHE A 77 26.03 -9.36 -2.76
N VAL A 78 25.32 -10.19 -3.51
CA VAL A 78 25.91 -11.32 -4.25
C VAL A 78 27.05 -10.83 -5.15
N GLN A 79 26.80 -9.79 -5.96
CA GLN A 79 27.82 -9.20 -6.84
C GLN A 79 29.01 -8.61 -6.06
N GLU A 80 28.77 -7.99 -4.91
CA GLU A 80 29.84 -7.46 -4.05
C GLU A 80 30.70 -8.58 -3.45
N PHE A 81 30.09 -9.70 -3.07
CA PHE A 81 30.80 -10.87 -2.55
C PHE A 81 31.67 -11.53 -3.63
N GLU A 82 31.14 -11.75 -4.84
CA GLU A 82 31.89 -12.30 -5.97
C GLU A 82 33.14 -11.45 -6.28
N LYS A 83 32.98 -10.12 -6.35
CA LYS A 83 34.08 -9.19 -6.61
C LYS A 83 35.17 -9.23 -5.53
N LYS A 84 34.78 -9.30 -4.25
CA LYS A 84 35.71 -9.22 -3.11
C LYS A 84 36.39 -10.56 -2.79
N LEU A 85 35.65 -11.66 -2.90
CA LEU A 85 36.12 -12.97 -2.46
C LEU A 85 36.58 -13.90 -3.60
N LYS A 86 36.33 -13.54 -4.87
CA LYS A 86 36.69 -14.34 -6.08
C LYS A 86 36.29 -15.81 -5.97
N LYS A 87 35.21 -16.10 -5.24
CA LYS A 87 34.57 -17.40 -5.19
C LYS A 87 33.21 -17.24 -5.85
N ASP A 88 32.95 -18.05 -6.85
CA ASP A 88 31.61 -18.22 -7.40
C ASP A 88 30.72 -18.80 -6.30
N MET A 89 29.52 -18.23 -6.14
CA MET A 89 28.52 -18.67 -5.17
C MET A 89 27.31 -19.26 -5.89
#